data_AF-M1J2R1-F1
#
_entry.id   AF-M1J2R1-F1
#
_cell.length_a   1.000
_cell.length_b   1.000
_cell.length_c   1.000
_cell.angle_alpha   90.00
_cell.angle_beta   90.00
_cell.angle_gamma   90.00
#
_symmetry.space_group_name_H-M   'P 1'
#
loop_
_entity.id
_entity.type
_entity.pdbx_description
1 polymer ?
#
loop_
_entity_poly.entity_id
_entity_poly.type
_entity_poly.pdbx_seq_one_letter_code
_entity_poly.pdbx_strand_id
1 'polypeptide(L)'
;MPYVDVGAKICRPTEYQKVEKGDIILVYPATLKINKQLIQFPPLSVVSENCENFIESPNWVDGYIVKGNERIEFLEGRDLIKGEIKVHENLLTAFTLKKLLPKQLEIKILKIKVKAQPIISVQDVPLVYLAGNLVIIPSMDYKKYLELFAYSLYYYISSSSADDRNISI
;
A
#
# COMPACT_ATOMS: atom_id res chain seq x y z
N MET A 1 -1.54 15.02 5.44
CA MET A 1 -0.12 14.76 5.14
C MET A 1 0.63 14.61 6.47
N PRO A 2 1.25 13.46 6.77
CA PRO A 2 2.12 13.32 7.94
C PRO A 2 3.41 14.16 7.84
N TYR A 3 3.85 14.67 8.98
CA TYR A 3 5.14 15.30 9.17
C TYR A 3 6.17 14.25 9.57
N VAL A 4 7.34 14.27 8.93
CA VAL A 4 8.49 13.43 9.29
C VAL A 4 9.65 14.33 9.69
N ASP A 5 10.17 14.08 10.90
CA ASP A 5 11.22 14.90 11.50
C ASP A 5 12.63 14.36 11.22
N VAL A 6 13.65 15.15 11.56
CA VAL A 6 15.04 14.73 11.50
C VAL A 6 15.26 13.50 12.37
N GLY A 7 15.98 12.51 11.84
CA GLY A 7 16.28 11.26 12.53
C GLY A 7 15.25 10.15 12.31
N ALA A 8 14.07 10.46 11.74
CA ALA A 8 13.18 9.44 11.23
C ALA A 8 13.88 8.62 10.14
N LYS A 9 13.50 7.34 10.00
CA LYS A 9 14.16 6.41 9.07
C LYS A 9 13.20 5.94 8.00
N ILE A 10 13.68 5.77 6.78
CA ILE A 10 12.88 5.35 5.63
C ILE A 10 13.53 4.19 4.88
N CYS A 11 12.70 3.30 4.35
CA CYS A 11 13.13 2.20 3.52
C CYS A 11 12.26 2.10 2.26
N ARG A 12 12.89 1.64 1.17
CA ARG A 12 12.18 1.31 -0.07
C ARG A 12 11.24 0.11 0.17
N PRO A 13 10.21 -0.09 -0.67
CA PRO A 13 9.28 -1.22 -0.52
C PRO A 13 9.96 -2.60 -0.46
N THR A 14 11.13 -2.73 -1.10
CA THR A 14 11.94 -3.96 -1.15
C THR A 14 12.74 -4.20 0.14
N GLU A 15 13.09 -3.14 0.86
CA GLU A 15 13.99 -3.15 2.03
C GLU A 15 13.25 -3.35 3.35
N TYR A 16 12.00 -2.89 3.42
CA TYR A 16 11.11 -3.02 4.56
C TYR A 16 10.94 -4.48 5.02
N GLN A 17 10.63 -4.72 6.30
CA GLN A 17 10.45 -6.08 6.85
C GLN A 17 9.02 -6.37 7.33
N LYS A 18 8.44 -5.48 8.13
CA LYS A 18 7.12 -5.65 8.76
C LYS A 18 6.49 -4.29 9.08
N VAL A 19 5.16 -4.17 8.93
CA VAL A 19 4.40 -2.93 9.15
C VAL A 19 4.03 -2.91 10.61
N GLU A 20 4.29 -1.79 11.25
CA GLU A 20 3.97 -1.57 12.65
C GLU A 20 3.08 -0.33 12.81
N LYS A 21 2.36 -0.28 13.93
CA LYS A 21 1.55 0.88 14.27
C LYS A 21 2.46 2.10 14.40
N GLY A 22 2.08 3.20 13.74
CA GLY A 22 2.86 4.44 13.69
C GLY A 22 3.71 4.57 12.44
N ASP A 23 3.96 3.48 11.70
CA ASP A 23 4.65 3.55 10.41
C ASP A 23 3.89 4.46 9.44
N ILE A 24 4.63 5.14 8.56
CA ILE A 24 4.05 5.96 7.49
C ILE A 24 4.35 5.28 6.15
N ILE A 25 3.31 4.88 5.45
CA ILE A 25 3.42 4.29 4.11
C ILE A 25 3.17 5.39 3.09
N LEU A 26 4.17 5.67 2.25
CA LEU A 26 4.09 6.69 1.22
C LEU A 26 3.06 6.34 0.16
N VAL A 27 2.20 7.30 -0.16
CA VAL A 27 1.17 7.18 -1.20
C VAL A 27 1.61 7.88 -2.48
N TYR A 28 2.31 9.00 -2.34
CA TYR A 28 3.00 9.69 -3.44
C TYR A 28 4.52 9.59 -3.25
N PRO A 29 5.31 9.74 -4.33
CA PRO A 29 6.77 9.78 -4.19
C PRO A 29 7.20 10.97 -3.32
N ALA A 30 8.25 10.76 -2.51
CA ALA A 30 8.85 11.81 -1.69
C ALA A 30 10.32 11.98 -2.04
N THR A 31 10.79 13.24 -2.09
CA THR A 31 12.21 13.56 -2.23
C THR A 31 12.75 13.96 -0.87
N LEU A 32 13.67 13.17 -0.33
CA LEU A 32 14.20 13.32 1.02
C LEU A 32 15.70 13.47 0.99
N LYS A 33 16.25 14.23 1.96
CA LYS A 33 17.69 14.35 2.13
C LYS A 33 18.22 13.21 3.01
N ILE A 34 19.06 12.36 2.44
CA ILE A 34 19.66 11.19 3.10
C ILE A 34 21.12 11.12 2.66
N ASN A 35 22.03 10.95 3.62
CA ASN A 35 23.48 10.90 3.36
C ASN A 35 23.96 12.09 2.50
N LYS A 36 23.51 13.30 2.84
CA LYS A 36 23.75 14.57 2.12
C LYS A 36 23.24 14.64 0.68
N GLN A 37 22.47 13.65 0.22
CA GLN A 37 21.91 13.59 -1.14
C GLN A 37 20.39 13.70 -1.12
N LEU A 38 19.81 14.32 -2.15
CA LEU A 38 18.37 14.28 -2.38
C LEU A 38 18.03 12.98 -3.10
N ILE A 39 17.31 12.09 -2.43
CA ILE A 39 16.93 10.78 -2.95
C ILE A 39 15.40 10.74 -3.09
N GLN A 40 14.94 10.31 -4.25
CA GLN A 40 13.52 10.05 -4.48
C GLN A 40 13.14 8.64 -4.02
N PHE A 41 12.13 8.57 -3.16
CA PHE A 41 11.48 7.37 -2.69
C PHE A 41 10.15 7.18 -3.43
N PRO A 42 9.88 5.99 -3.99
CA PRO A 42 8.62 5.72 -4.67
C PRO A 42 7.47 5.59 -3.65
N PRO A 43 6.20 5.62 -4.12
CA PRO A 43 5.07 5.13 -3.32
C PRO A 43 5.35 3.73 -2.75
N LEU A 44 4.66 3.36 -1.67
CA LEU A 44 4.88 2.16 -0.86
C LEU A 44 6.21 2.12 -0.08
N SER A 45 7.06 3.14 -0.18
CA SER A 45 8.18 3.29 0.77
C SER A 45 7.62 3.53 2.17
N VAL A 46 8.36 3.11 3.19
CA VAL A 46 7.89 3.12 4.58
C VAL A 46 8.83 3.96 5.42
N VAL A 47 8.29 4.91 6.17
CA VAL A 47 8.99 5.55 7.28
C VAL A 47 8.69 4.74 8.54
N SER A 48 9.72 4.14 9.11
CA SER A 48 9.63 3.21 10.25
C SER A 48 10.96 3.18 10.98
N GLU A 49 10.93 2.94 12.30
CA GLU A 49 12.15 2.76 13.11
C GLU A 49 13.01 1.59 12.68
N ASN A 50 12.40 0.61 11.99
CA ASN A 50 13.04 -0.60 11.48
C ASN A 50 13.78 -0.39 10.15
N CYS A 51 13.71 0.80 9.55
CA CYS A 51 14.47 1.13 8.35
C CYS A 51 15.88 1.65 8.70
N GLU A 52 16.78 1.72 7.71
CA GLU A 52 18.19 2.13 7.95
C GLU A 52 18.52 3.54 7.46
N ASN A 53 17.78 4.08 6.49
CA ASN A 53 18.15 5.37 5.89
C ASN A 53 17.59 6.54 6.70
N PHE A 54 18.46 7.32 7.35
CA PHE A 54 18.09 8.48 8.15
C PHE A 54 17.71 9.69 7.30
N ILE A 55 16.59 10.32 7.65
CA ILE A 55 16.13 11.57 7.07
C ILE A 55 16.84 12.73 7.77
N GLU A 56 17.60 13.52 7.01
CA GLU A 56 18.46 14.61 7.52
C GLU A 56 17.74 15.97 7.62
N SER A 57 16.53 16.08 7.07
CA SER A 57 15.77 17.33 7.04
C SER A 57 14.28 17.06 7.21
N PRO A 58 13.56 17.88 7.98
CA PRO A 58 12.13 17.71 8.13
C PRO A 58 11.41 17.81 6.79
N ASN A 59 10.35 17.03 6.62
CA ASN A 59 9.55 17.07 5.40
C ASN A 59 8.09 16.71 5.68
N TRP A 60 7.19 17.21 4.83
CA TRP A 60 5.81 16.72 4.76
C TRP A 60 5.76 15.66 3.68
N VAL A 61 5.24 14.48 4.02
CA VAL A 61 5.08 13.39 3.05
C VAL A 61 3.61 13.06 2.89
N ASP A 62 3.20 12.76 1.66
CA ASP A 62 1.89 12.20 1.41
C ASP A 62 1.92 10.70 1.67
N GLY A 63 1.45 10.33 2.85
CA GLY A 63 1.42 8.95 3.31
C GLY A 63 0.29 8.67 4.28
N TYR A 64 0.05 7.38 4.48
CA TYR A 64 -0.87 6.87 5.48
C TYR A 64 -0.13 6.49 6.75
N ILE A 65 -0.57 7.03 7.90
CA ILE A 65 -0.07 6.60 9.21
C ILE A 65 -0.86 5.37 9.64
N VAL A 66 -0.16 4.27 9.90
CA VAL A 66 -0.75 3.02 10.36
C VAL A 66 -1.28 3.19 11.78
N LYS A 67 -2.58 3.01 11.96
CA LYS A 67 -3.32 3.17 13.21
C LYS A 67 -3.36 1.90 14.04
N GLY A 68 -3.23 0.74 13.41
CA GLY A 68 -3.30 -0.59 14.03
C GLY A 68 -4.72 -1.13 14.20
N ASN A 69 -5.72 -0.48 13.58
CA ASN A 69 -7.13 -0.92 13.58
C ASN A 69 -7.66 -1.16 12.16
N GLU A 70 -6.77 -1.13 11.16
CA GLU A 70 -7.05 -1.48 9.78
C GLU A 70 -7.49 -2.94 9.69
N ARG A 71 -8.50 -3.18 8.87
CA ARG A 71 -9.04 -4.52 8.62
C ARG A 71 -8.48 -5.02 7.29
N ILE A 72 -7.44 -5.83 7.36
CA ILE A 72 -6.82 -6.45 6.18
C ILE A 72 -6.92 -7.96 6.36
N GLU A 73 -7.58 -8.63 5.42
CA GLU A 73 -7.79 -10.08 5.46
C GLU A 73 -7.06 -10.74 4.30
N PHE A 74 -6.10 -11.59 4.65
CA PHE A 74 -5.42 -12.48 3.70
C PHE A 74 -6.07 -13.85 3.76
N LEU A 75 -6.37 -14.43 2.60
CA LEU A 75 -6.98 -15.75 2.49
C LEU A 75 -6.06 -16.69 1.72
N GLU A 76 -6.11 -17.97 2.08
CA GLU A 76 -5.31 -18.99 1.42
C GLU A 76 -5.89 -19.32 0.03
N GLY A 77 -5.13 -18.95 -1.00
CA GLY A 77 -5.49 -19.22 -2.38
C GLY A 77 -5.26 -20.68 -2.77
N ARG A 78 -6.08 -21.18 -3.70
CA ARG A 78 -6.02 -22.58 -4.17
C ARG A 78 -5.89 -22.68 -5.69
N ASP A 79 -6.55 -21.78 -6.42
CA ASP A 79 -6.52 -21.77 -7.87
C ASP A 79 -5.30 -21.00 -8.37
N LEU A 80 -4.44 -21.67 -9.14
CA LEU A 80 -3.30 -21.03 -9.76
C LEU A 80 -3.75 -20.18 -10.95
N ILE A 81 -3.40 -18.90 -10.93
CA ILE A 81 -3.68 -17.95 -12.01
C ILE A 81 -2.35 -17.36 -12.48
N LYS A 82 -2.22 -17.22 -13.80
CA LYS A 82 -1.02 -16.63 -14.43
C LYS A 82 -1.38 -15.44 -15.30
N GLY A 83 -0.78 -14.29 -15.07
CA GLY A 83 -1.06 -13.12 -15.91
C GLY A 83 -0.43 -11.85 -15.41
N GLU A 84 -0.71 -10.74 -16.10
CA GLU A 84 -0.27 -9.43 -15.67
C GLU A 84 -1.27 -8.79 -14.71
N ILE A 85 -0.76 -7.94 -13.82
CA ILE A 85 -1.61 -7.10 -12.96
C ILE A 85 -2.27 -6.02 -13.81
N LYS A 86 -3.60 -5.95 -13.72
CA LYS A 86 -4.44 -4.88 -14.22
C LYS A 86 -4.88 -4.01 -13.04
N VAL A 87 -4.67 -2.71 -13.17
CA VAL A 87 -5.00 -1.70 -12.18
C VAL A 87 -6.29 -1.03 -12.62
N HIS A 88 -7.31 -1.01 -11.75
CA HIS A 88 -8.63 -0.45 -12.08
C HIS A 88 -8.79 1.01 -11.66
N GLU A 89 -8.07 1.41 -10.61
CA GLU A 89 -8.08 2.77 -10.06
C GLU A 89 -6.74 3.46 -10.31
N ASN A 90 -6.73 4.76 -10.61
CA ASN A 90 -5.49 5.50 -10.88
C ASN A 90 -4.70 5.81 -9.59
N LEU A 91 -4.17 4.77 -8.96
CA LEU A 91 -3.44 4.83 -7.70
C LEU A 91 -1.95 4.60 -7.95
N LEU A 92 -1.10 5.59 -7.62
CA LEU A 92 0.35 5.47 -7.81
C LEU A 92 0.94 4.27 -7.06
N THR A 93 0.39 3.94 -5.89
CA THR A 93 0.77 2.76 -5.10
C THR A 93 0.47 1.45 -5.84
N ALA A 94 -0.62 1.35 -6.60
CA ALA A 94 -0.95 0.17 -7.40
C ALA A 94 0.03 0.00 -8.58
N PHE A 95 0.43 1.10 -9.22
CA PHE A 95 1.45 1.07 -10.27
C PHE A 95 2.83 0.71 -9.72
N THR A 96 3.19 1.19 -8.52
CA THR A 96 4.43 0.77 -7.86
C THR A 96 4.40 -0.72 -7.53
N LEU A 97 3.30 -1.23 -6.95
CA LEU A 97 3.12 -2.66 -6.71
C LEU A 97 3.27 -3.47 -8.01
N LYS A 98 2.64 -3.05 -9.11
CA LYS A 98 2.76 -3.68 -10.42
C LYS A 98 4.22 -3.77 -10.90
N LYS A 99 5.06 -2.79 -10.58
CA LYS A 99 6.50 -2.79 -10.92
C LYS A 99 7.34 -3.65 -9.97
N LEU A 100 6.92 -3.79 -8.71
CA LEU A 100 7.62 -4.62 -7.70
C LEU A 100 7.40 -6.12 -7.94
N LEU A 101 6.24 -6.47 -8.51
CA LEU A 101 5.88 -7.85 -8.81
C LEU A 101 6.36 -8.27 -10.21
N PRO A 102 6.58 -9.57 -10.45
CA PRO A 102 6.90 -10.06 -11.79
C PRO A 102 5.85 -9.61 -12.82
N LYS A 103 6.32 -9.22 -14.02
CA LYS A 103 5.43 -8.79 -15.11
C LYS A 103 4.37 -9.85 -15.41
N GLN A 104 4.79 -11.11 -15.46
CA GLN A 104 3.91 -12.27 -15.55
C GLN A 104 3.86 -12.93 -14.17
N LEU A 105 2.82 -12.59 -13.40
CA LEU A 105 2.60 -13.10 -12.06
C LEU A 105 2.04 -14.51 -12.14
N GLU A 106 2.51 -15.38 -11.24
CA GLU A 106 1.92 -16.69 -10.97
C GLU A 106 1.52 -16.70 -9.50
N ILE A 107 0.22 -16.79 -9.24
CA ILE A 107 -0.35 -16.59 -7.90
C ILE A 107 -1.50 -17.56 -7.65
N LYS A 108 -1.54 -18.14 -6.45
CA LYS A 108 -2.70 -18.89 -5.97
C LYS A 108 -3.73 -17.92 -5.44
N ILE A 109 -4.95 -17.98 -5.97
CA ILE A 109 -6.08 -17.13 -5.57
C ILE A 109 -7.25 -18.00 -5.10
N LEU A 110 -7.97 -17.53 -4.08
CA LEU A 110 -9.28 -18.04 -3.73
C LEU A 110 -10.33 -17.22 -4.48
N LYS A 111 -11.06 -17.81 -5.42
CA LYS A 111 -12.13 -17.09 -6.12
C LYS A 111 -13.30 -16.84 -5.17
N ILE A 112 -13.56 -15.58 -4.86
CA ILE A 112 -14.64 -15.18 -3.96
C ILE A 112 -15.70 -14.42 -4.75
N LYS A 113 -16.96 -14.80 -4.57
CA LYS A 113 -18.10 -14.03 -5.06
C LYS A 113 -18.51 -13.03 -4.00
N VAL A 114 -17.94 -11.84 -4.05
CA VAL A 114 -18.28 -10.72 -3.15
C VAL A 114 -18.67 -9.52 -3.99
N LYS A 115 -19.70 -8.78 -3.56
CA LYS A 115 -19.99 -7.45 -4.10
C LYS A 115 -18.98 -6.47 -3.52
N ALA A 116 -17.80 -6.41 -4.13
CA ALA A 116 -16.68 -5.58 -3.70
C ALA A 116 -16.03 -4.88 -4.90
N GLN A 117 -15.43 -3.71 -4.68
CA GLN A 117 -14.74 -2.97 -5.73
C GLN A 117 -13.35 -3.59 -5.94
N PRO A 118 -13.04 -4.09 -7.16
CA PRO A 118 -11.70 -4.59 -7.45
C PRO A 118 -10.74 -3.40 -7.62
N ILE A 119 -9.63 -3.40 -6.88
CA ILE A 119 -8.60 -2.37 -7.03
C ILE A 119 -7.53 -2.81 -8.04
N ILE A 120 -7.08 -4.06 -7.91
CA ILE A 120 -6.21 -4.73 -8.87
C ILE A 120 -6.70 -6.14 -9.16
N SER A 121 -6.42 -6.65 -10.35
CA SER A 121 -6.78 -8.01 -10.78
C SER A 121 -5.70 -8.66 -11.63
N VAL A 122 -5.74 -9.99 -11.72
CA VAL A 122 -4.93 -10.81 -12.64
C VAL A 122 -5.90 -11.67 -13.45
N GLN A 123 -5.82 -11.61 -14.79
CA GLN A 123 -6.80 -12.26 -15.69
C GLN A 123 -8.27 -11.96 -15.31
N ASP A 124 -8.57 -10.70 -14.99
CA ASP A 124 -9.88 -10.23 -14.52
C ASP A 124 -10.41 -10.92 -13.24
N VAL A 125 -9.58 -11.71 -12.56
CA VAL A 125 -9.83 -12.19 -11.19
C VAL A 125 -9.20 -11.20 -10.22
N PRO A 126 -9.99 -10.52 -9.37
CA PRO A 126 -9.40 -9.51 -8.51
C PRO A 126 -8.49 -10.10 -7.43
N LEU A 127 -7.37 -9.40 -7.21
CA LEU A 127 -6.31 -9.77 -6.28
C LEU A 127 -6.33 -8.89 -5.02
N VAL A 128 -6.93 -7.70 -5.11
CA VAL A 128 -7.23 -6.86 -3.94
C VAL A 128 -8.59 -6.24 -4.14
N TYR A 129 -9.47 -6.43 -3.15
CA TYR A 129 -10.81 -5.88 -3.13
C TYR A 129 -10.98 -4.94 -1.95
N LEU A 130 -11.85 -3.95 -2.14
CA LEU A 130 -12.38 -3.14 -1.06
C LEU A 130 -13.86 -3.48 -0.82
N ALA A 131 -14.18 -3.93 0.39
CA ALA A 131 -15.53 -4.22 0.86
C ALA A 131 -15.86 -3.31 2.06
N GLY A 132 -16.36 -2.10 1.78
CA GLY A 132 -16.49 -1.06 2.82
C GLY A 132 -15.12 -0.65 3.35
N ASN A 133 -14.88 -0.85 4.66
CA ASN A 133 -13.58 -0.58 5.30
C ASN A 133 -12.71 -1.85 5.45
N LEU A 134 -13.02 -2.94 4.75
CA LEU A 134 -12.24 -4.18 4.76
C LEU A 134 -11.48 -4.31 3.44
N VAL A 135 -10.17 -4.48 3.52
CA VAL A 135 -9.32 -4.84 2.37
C VAL A 135 -9.16 -6.36 2.37
N ILE A 136 -9.57 -7.02 1.29
CA ILE A 136 -9.50 -8.47 1.14
C ILE A 136 -8.48 -8.82 0.07
N ILE A 137 -7.57 -9.74 0.41
CA ILE A 137 -6.52 -10.25 -0.46
C ILE A 137 -6.68 -11.77 -0.51
N PRO A 138 -7.24 -12.33 -1.59
CA PRO A 138 -7.54 -13.76 -1.67
C PRO A 138 -6.29 -14.63 -1.96
N SER A 139 -5.11 -14.23 -1.48
CA SER A 139 -3.86 -14.96 -1.68
C SER A 139 -2.91 -14.69 -0.51
N MET A 140 -2.06 -15.66 -0.20
CA MET A 140 -0.92 -15.50 0.72
C MET A 140 0.40 -15.25 -0.03
N ASP A 141 0.42 -15.40 -1.36
CA ASP A 141 1.61 -15.18 -2.15
C ASP A 141 1.94 -13.68 -2.18
N TYR A 142 3.23 -13.33 -2.20
CA TYR A 142 3.69 -11.94 -2.18
C TYR A 142 3.12 -11.09 -1.04
N LYS A 143 2.71 -11.72 0.07
CA LYS A 143 2.07 -11.08 1.23
C LYS A 143 2.75 -9.78 1.65
N LYS A 144 4.08 -9.77 1.75
CA LYS A 144 4.88 -8.58 2.09
C LYS A 144 4.51 -7.34 1.27
N TYR A 145 4.41 -7.46 -0.06
CA TYR A 145 4.12 -6.34 -0.95
C TYR A 145 2.63 -5.99 -0.98
N LEU A 146 1.77 -7.02 -0.94
CA LEU A 146 0.32 -6.82 -0.92
C LEU A 146 -0.14 -6.18 0.40
N GLU A 147 0.54 -6.46 1.51
CA GLU A 147 0.31 -5.84 2.81
C GLU A 147 0.59 -4.33 2.79
N LEU A 148 1.77 -3.92 2.30
CA LEU A 148 2.11 -2.50 2.12
C LEU A 148 1.06 -1.78 1.26
N PHE A 149 0.68 -2.41 0.16
CA PHE A 149 -0.34 -1.86 -0.73
C PHE A 149 -1.69 -1.73 -0.02
N ALA A 150 -2.12 -2.75 0.73
CA ALA A 150 -3.39 -2.76 1.44
C ALA A 150 -3.47 -1.65 2.50
N TYR A 151 -2.43 -1.44 3.29
CA TYR A 151 -2.40 -0.30 4.21
C TYR A 151 -2.46 1.04 3.47
N SER A 152 -1.77 1.17 2.33
CA SER A 152 -1.81 2.41 1.53
C SER A 152 -3.23 2.76 1.04
N LEU A 153 -4.11 1.77 0.86
CA LEU A 153 -5.51 2.02 0.46
C LEU A 153 -6.31 2.79 1.51
N TYR A 154 -5.95 2.69 2.79
CA TYR A 154 -6.64 3.41 3.86
C TYR A 154 -6.45 4.92 3.79
N TYR A 155 -5.45 5.41 3.05
CA TYR A 155 -5.37 6.82 2.69
C TYR A 155 -6.64 7.28 1.94
N TYR A 156 -7.10 6.48 0.99
CA TYR A 156 -8.23 6.80 0.12
C TYR A 156 -9.59 6.47 0.76
N ILE A 157 -9.65 5.44 1.60
CA ILE A 157 -10.87 5.08 2.36
C ILE A 157 -11.18 6.14 3.43
N SER A 158 -10.14 6.68 4.07
CA SER A 158 -10.32 7.70 5.12
C SER A 158 -10.62 9.10 4.57
N SER A 159 -10.25 9.40 3.32
CA SER A 159 -10.61 10.65 2.66
C SER A 159 -12.07 10.68 2.20
N SER A 160 -12.61 9.56 1.67
CA SER A 160 -14.01 9.52 1.22
C SER A 160 -15.03 9.69 2.36
N SER A 161 -14.67 9.28 3.58
CA SER A 161 -15.51 9.42 4.77
C SER A 161 -15.42 10.81 5.44
N ALA A 162 -14.61 11.73 4.90
CA ALA A 162 -14.58 13.13 5.31
C ALA A 162 -15.52 14.00 4.44
N ASP A 163 -15.66 13.69 3.15
CA ASP A 163 -16.53 14.45 2.22
C ASP A 163 -18.03 14.17 2.43
N ASP A 164 -18.40 12.98 2.92
CA ASP A 164 -19.80 12.65 3.25
C ASP A 164 -20.33 13.36 4.51
N ARG A 165 -19.51 14.14 5.24
CA ARG A 165 -19.96 14.91 6.41
C ARG A 165 -20.46 16.32 6.07
N ASN A 166 -20.40 16.74 4.81
CA ASN A 166 -20.83 18.07 4.37
C ASN A 166 -22.13 18.10 3.56
N ILE A 167 -22.94 17.03 3.59
CA ILE A 167 -24.33 17.10 3.12
C ILE A 167 -25.24 16.84 4.32
N SER A 168 -25.50 17.91 5.07
CA SER A 168 -26.64 18.01 5.98
C SER A 168 -27.55 19.12 5.46
N ILE A 169 -28.80 18.72 5.24
CA ILE A 169 -30.03 19.42 4.80
C ILE A 169 -30.04 20.93 5.04
#